data_AF-A0A3S0IL77-F1
#
_entry.id   AF-A0A3S0IL77-F1
#
_cell.length_a   1.000
_cell.length_b   1.000
_cell.length_c   1.000
_cell.angle_alpha   90.00
_cell.angle_beta   90.00
_cell.angle_gamma   90.00
#
_symmetry.space_group_name_H-M   'P 1'
#
loop_
_entity.id
_entity.type
_entity.pdbx_description
1 polymer ?
#
loop_
_entity_poly.entity_id
_entity_poly.type
_entity_poly.pdbx_seq_one_letter_code
_entity_poly.pdbx_strand_id
1 'polypeptide(L)' 'MSININGVLINCHFFSVDEIEFNIDPKEVKSKYEANAVFEFMKNLSKILDKESILTGENSPEYPLVTVNPDGTLIISVC' A
#
# COMPACT_ATOMS: atom_id res chain seq x y z
N MET A 1 1.74 0.82 14.72
CA MET A 1 2.62 -0.38 14.68
C MET A 1 3.54 -0.22 13.47
N SER A 2 4.79 -0.63 13.55
CA SER A 2 5.71 -0.53 12.40
C SER A 2 6.12 -1.91 11.92
N ILE A 3 6.12 -2.10 10.61
CA ILE A 3 6.48 -3.36 9.93
C ILE A 3 7.67 -3.04 9.02
N ASN A 4 8.78 -3.74 9.18
CA ASN A 4 9.89 -3.64 8.23
C ASN A 4 9.74 -4.74 7.17
N ILE A 5 9.63 -4.35 5.91
CA ILE A 5 9.58 -5.28 4.77
C ILE A 5 10.76 -4.97 3.87
N ASN A 6 11.78 -5.82 3.92
CA ASN A 6 12.96 -5.72 3.06
C ASN A 6 13.64 -4.33 3.12
N GLY A 7 13.65 -3.68 4.30
CA GLY A 7 14.25 -2.36 4.48
C GLY A 7 13.30 -1.18 4.27
N VAL A 8 12.07 -1.40 3.81
CA VAL A 8 11.00 -0.38 3.78
C VAL A 8 10.21 -0.44 5.08
N LEU A 9 10.09 0.69 5.77
CA LEU A 9 9.31 0.83 6.98
C LEU A 9 7.88 1.21 6.63
N ILE A 10 6.94 0.34 6.98
CA ILE A 10 5.51 0.57 6.81
C ILE A 10 4.91 0.86 8.19
N ASN A 11 4.37 2.05 8.36
CA ASN A 11 3.76 2.49 9.61
C ASN A 11 2.23 2.34 9.53
N CYS A 12 1.70 1.41 10.30
CA CYS A 12 0.28 1.12 10.38
C CYS A 12 -0.39 2.00 11.45
N HIS A 13 -1.45 2.70 11.04
CA HIS A 13 -2.30 3.56 11.86
C HIS A 13 -3.76 3.10 11.72
N PHE A 14 -4.44 2.93 12.85
CA PHE A 14 -5.91 2.79 12.85
C PHE A 14 -6.47 4.21 12.77
N PHE A 15 -6.75 4.67 11.55
CA PHE A 15 -7.07 6.07 11.27
C PHE A 15 -8.51 6.39 11.68
N SER A 16 -9.44 5.52 11.31
CA SER A 16 -10.85 5.63 11.70
C SER A 16 -11.46 4.25 11.97
N VAL A 17 -12.76 4.20 12.28
CA VAL A 17 -13.48 2.93 12.42
C VAL A 17 -13.50 2.14 11.11
N ASP A 18 -13.46 2.83 9.98
CA ASP A 18 -13.61 2.24 8.65
C ASP A 18 -12.28 2.13 7.90
N GLU A 19 -11.20 2.71 8.43
CA GLU A 19 -9.94 2.92 7.70
C GLU A 19 -8.70 2.57 8.52
N ILE A 20 -7.83 1.76 7.91
CA ILE A 20 -6.48 1.48 8.36
C ILE A 20 -5.52 2.07 7.33
N GLU A 21 -4.64 2.95 7.78
CA GLU A 21 -3.68 3.65 6.94
C GLU A 21 -2.28 3.06 7.13
N PHE A 22 -1.56 2.89 6.01
CA PHE A 22 -0.20 2.38 5.98
C PHE A 22 0.72 3.41 5.33
N ASN A 23 1.49 4.11 6.15
CA ASN A 23 2.41 5.15 5.70
C ASN A 23 3.76 4.56 5.29
N ILE A 24 4.25 4.99 4.13
CA ILE A 24 5.54 4.60 3.54
C ILE A 24 6.23 5.87 3.06
N ASP A 25 7.52 6.04 3.35
CA ASP A 25 8.33 7.10 2.73
C ASP A 25 8.86 6.61 1.37
N PRO A 26 8.50 7.24 0.24
CA PRO A 26 9.01 6.84 -1.07
C PRO A 26 10.54 6.89 -1.17
N LYS A 27 11.24 7.65 -0.31
CA LYS A 27 12.71 7.67 -0.26
C LYS A 27 13.33 6.37 0.27
N GLU A 28 12.54 5.54 0.95
CA GLU A 28 12.97 4.21 1.39
C GLU A 28 12.89 3.17 0.27
N VAL A 29 12.12 3.44 -0.79
CA VAL A 29 11.97 2.58 -1.96
C VAL A 29 13.03 2.94 -3.01
N LYS A 30 14.18 2.26 -2.97
CA LYS A 30 15.38 2.64 -3.74
C LYS A 30 15.57 1.84 -5.03
N SER A 31 14.79 0.78 -5.21
CA SER A 31 14.89 -0.16 -6.31
C SER A 31 13.56 -0.83 -6.60
N LYS A 32 13.52 -1.51 -7.75
CA LYS A 32 12.38 -2.36 -8.13
C LYS A 32 12.12 -3.48 -7.11
N TYR A 33 13.15 -3.96 -6.41
CA TYR A 33 12.99 -5.02 -5.42
C TYR A 33 12.17 -4.55 -4.21
N GLU A 34 12.48 -3.37 -3.66
CA GLU A 34 11.68 -2.80 -2.56
C GLU A 34 10.26 -2.44 -3.02
N ALA A 35 10.12 -1.87 -4.22
CA ALA A 35 8.81 -1.54 -4.77
C ALA A 35 7.93 -2.80 -4.91
N ASN A 36 8.49 -3.90 -5.43
CA ASN A 36 7.78 -5.18 -5.50
C ASN A 36 7.37 -5.69 -4.12
N ALA A 37 8.23 -5.52 -3.10
CA ALA A 37 7.89 -5.95 -1.74
C ALA A 37 6.71 -5.17 -1.16
N VAL A 38 6.62 -3.86 -1.45
CA VAL A 38 5.45 -3.03 -1.10
C VAL A 38 4.19 -3.52 -1.82
N PHE A 39 4.25 -3.79 -3.13
CA PHE A 39 3.08 -4.28 -3.87
C PHE A 39 2.65 -5.68 -3.44
N GLU A 40 3.58 -6.57 -3.10
CA GLU A 40 3.22 -7.88 -2.53
C GLU A 40 2.59 -7.75 -1.14
N PHE A 41 3.04 -6.79 -0.33
CA PHE A 41 2.36 -6.45 0.93
C PHE A 41 0.91 -6.01 0.69
N MET A 42 0.68 -5.08 -0.25
CA MET A 42 -0.67 -4.61 -0.61
C MET A 42 -1.57 -5.76 -1.09
N LYS A 43 -1.06 -6.64 -1.95
CA LYS A 43 -1.80 -7.83 -2.43
C LYS A 43 -2.19 -8.77 -1.30
N ASN A 44 -1.23 -9.08 -0.42
CA ASN A 44 -1.51 -9.96 0.71
C ASN A 44 -2.55 -9.35 1.65
N LEU A 45 -2.45 -8.04 1.92
CA LEU A 45 -3.42 -7.34 2.75
C LEU A 45 -4.82 -7.35 2.12
N SER A 46 -4.91 -6.99 0.84
CA SER A 46 -6.17 -6.96 0.10
C SER A 46 -6.87 -8.32 0.10
N LYS A 47 -6.11 -9.39 -0.16
CA LYS A 47 -6.61 -10.77 -0.16
C LYS A 47 -7.05 -11.26 1.22
N ILE A 48 -6.28 -10.97 2.27
CA ILE A 48 -6.60 -11.41 3.64
C ILE A 48 -7.85 -10.73 4.18
N LEU A 49 -8.01 -9.43 3.86
CA LEU A 49 -9.13 -8.63 4.35
C LEU A 49 -10.37 -8.69 3.45
N ASP A 50 -10.25 -9.26 2.25
CA ASP A 50 -11.27 -9.23 1.20
C ASP A 50 -11.74 -7.79 0.89
N LYS A 51 -10.77 -6.88 0.81
CA LYS A 51 -10.97 -5.44 0.55
C LYS A 51 -9.91 -4.92 -0.42
N GLU A 52 -10.20 -3.81 -1.10
CA GLU A 52 -9.18 -3.13 -1.90
C GLU A 52 -8.07 -2.55 -1.01
N SER A 53 -6.84 -2.57 -1.52
CA SER A 53 -5.72 -1.80 -0.98
C SER A 53 -5.32 -0.75 -2.00
N ILE A 54 -5.32 0.52 -1.58
CA ILE A 54 -5.15 1.66 -2.47
C ILE A 54 -3.92 2.44 -2.03
N LEU A 55 -2.99 2.66 -2.95
CA LEU A 55 -1.84 3.53 -2.77
C LEU A 55 -2.14 4.89 -3.39
N THR A 56 -1.99 5.95 -2.60
CA THR A 56 -2.29 7.33 -2.99
C THR A 56 -1.09 8.22 -2.65
N GLY A 57 -1.12 9.46 -3.14
CA GLY A 57 -0.33 10.52 -2.50
C GLY A 57 -0.83 10.79 -1.09
N GLU A 58 0.03 11.38 -0.25
CA GLU A 58 -0.36 11.82 1.09
C GLU A 58 -1.55 12.78 1.01
N ASN A 59 -2.58 12.55 1.83
CA ASN A 59 -3.81 13.34 1.87
C ASN A 59 -4.54 13.50 0.52
N SER A 60 -4.32 12.60 -0.44
CA SER A 60 -4.88 12.68 -1.80
C SER A 60 -5.63 11.40 -2.21
N PRO A 61 -6.60 10.90 -1.41
CA PRO A 61 -7.29 9.64 -1.67
C PRO A 61 -8.11 9.63 -2.97
N GLU A 62 -8.50 10.80 -3.47
CA GLU A 62 -9.21 10.98 -4.73
C GLU A 62 -8.35 10.73 -5.98
N TYR A 63 -7.03 10.64 -5.81
CA TYR A 63 -6.06 10.36 -6.88
C TYR A 63 -5.30 9.05 -6.60
N PRO A 64 -5.94 7.88 -6.79
CA PRO A 64 -5.29 6.60 -6.59
C PRO A 64 -4.17 6.39 -7.62
N LEU A 65 -2.98 6.01 -7.15
CA LEU A 65 -1.83 5.66 -7.99
C LEU A 65 -1.86 4.17 -8.36
N VAL A 66 -2.16 3.32 -7.38
CA VAL A 66 -2.28 1.88 -7.55
C VAL A 66 -3.45 1.36 -6.73
N THR A 67 -4.31 0.56 -7.35
CA THR A 67 -5.36 -0.20 -6.65
C THR A 67 -5.07 -1.69 -6.77
N VAL A 68 -5.16 -2.40 -5.66
CA VAL A 68 -5.05 -3.85 -5.61
C VAL A 68 -6.38 -4.44 -5.14
N ASN A 69 -6.95 -5.30 -5.96
CA ASN A 69 -8.21 -5.99 -5.69
C ASN A 69 -7.98 -7.30 -4.92
N PRO A 70 -9.00 -7.84 -4.21
CA PRO A 70 -8.89 -9.08 -3.45
C PRO A 70 -8.46 -10.32 -4.26
N ASP A 71 -8.71 -10.33 -5.57
CA ASP A 71 -8.28 -11.38 -6.49
C ASP A 71 -6.78 -11.31 -6.86
N GLY A 72 -6.07 -10.29 -6.38
CA GLY A 72 -4.67 -10.02 -6.64
C GLY A 72 -4.40 -9.18 -7.89
N THR A 73 -5.45 -8.74 -8.60
CA THR A 73 -5.32 -7.82 -9.73
C THR A 73 -4.77 -6.49 -9.25
N LEU A 74 -3.70 -6.02 -9.92
CA LEU A 74 -3.07 -4.73 -9.66
C LEU A 74 -3.37 -3.80 -10.84
N ILE A 75 -4.02 -2.68 -10.55
CA ILE A 75 -4.39 -1.64 -11.50
C ILE A 75 -3.49 -0.44 -11.24
N ILE A 76 -2.74 -0.01 -12.25
CA ILE A 76 -1.92 1.22 -12.19
C ILE A 76 -2.71 2.33 -12.87
N SER A 77 -3.02 3.37 -12.13
CA SER A 77 -3.64 4.57 -12.68
C SER A 77 -2.56 5.42 -13.33
N VAL A 78 -2.68 5.64 -14.63
CA VAL A 78 -1.81 6.58 -15.35
C VAL A 78 -2.52 7.93 -15.36
N CYS A 79 -1.93 8.92 -14.70
CA CYS A 79 -2.39 10.31 -14.75
C CYS A 79 -2.19 10.91 -16.15
#